data_AF-A0AAJ2GCZ0-F1
#
_entry.id   AF-A0AAJ2GCZ0-F1
#
_cell.length_a   1.000
_cell.length_b   1.000
_cell.length_c   1.000
_cell.angle_alpha   90.00
_cell.angle_beta   90.00
_cell.angle_gamma   90.00
#
_symmetry.space_group_name_H-M   'P 1'
#
loop_
_entity.id
_entity.type
_entity.pdbx_description
1 polymer ?
#
loop_
_entity_poly.entity_id
_entity_poly.type
_entity_poly.pdbx_seq_one_letter_code
_entity_poly.pdbx_strand_id
1 'polypeptide(L)' 'MATLTVEVEDNELNFLRDLLKRFPFVRVSEEIEEDSDEEVRANIREGIRQTDLVEEGSLQTRPAREFLKEL' A
#
# COMPACT_ATOMS: atom_id res chain seq x y z
N MET A 1 -15.26 -8.93 21.54
CA MET A 1 -13.85 -8.53 21.36
C MET A 1 -13.86 -7.03 21.10
N ALA A 2 -12.89 -6.29 21.63
CA ALA A 2 -12.77 -4.85 21.42
C ALA A 2 -11.53 -4.59 20.54
N THR A 3 -11.66 -3.67 19.58
CA THR A 3 -10.58 -3.30 18.66
C THR A 3 -10.06 -1.93 19.03
N LEU A 4 -8.73 -1.77 19.00
CA LEU A 4 -8.03 -0.52 19.27
C LEU A 4 -7.06 -0.26 18.12
N THR A 5 -7.18 0.89 17.47
CA THR A 5 -6.24 1.39 16.45
C THR A 5 -5.31 2.40 17.11
N VAL A 6 -4.01 2.30 16.85
CA VAL A 6 -2.99 3.16 17.45
C VAL A 6 -2.10 3.70 16.33
N GLU A 7 -1.90 5.01 16.30
CA GLU A 7 -0.92 5.66 15.44
C GLU A 7 0.41 5.77 16.20
N VAL A 8 1.49 5.33 15.59
CA VAL A 8 2.85 5.37 16.14
C VAL A 8 3.84 5.77 15.07
N GLU A 9 5.00 6.28 15.49
CA GLU A 9 6.10 6.53 14.58
C GLU A 9 6.64 5.21 13.99
N ASP A 10 7.03 5.20 12.71
CA ASP A 10 7.43 3.99 11.97
C ASP A 10 8.59 3.22 12.62
N ASN A 11 9.54 3.95 13.22
CA ASN A 11 10.68 3.39 13.95
C ASN A 11 10.25 2.63 15.23
N GLU A 12 9.12 3.00 15.82
CA GLU A 12 8.59 2.38 17.05
C GLU A 12 7.60 1.24 16.76
N LEU A 13 7.17 1.06 15.51
CA LEU A 13 6.21 0.03 15.12
C LEU A 13 6.67 -1.38 15.50
N ASN A 14 7.93 -1.70 15.23
CA ASN A 14 8.50 -3.01 15.53
C ASN A 14 8.56 -3.27 17.04
N PHE A 15 8.94 -2.25 17.82
CA PHE A 15 8.97 -2.33 19.28
C PHE A 15 7.58 -2.58 19.85
N LEU A 16 6.57 -1.80 19.43
CA LEU A 16 5.20 -1.97 19.89
C LEU A 16 4.64 -3.34 19.50
N ARG A 17 4.90 -3.80 18.27
CA ARG A 17 4.50 -5.12 17.78
C ARG A 17 5.06 -6.24 18.66
N ASP A 18 6.35 -6.19 18.96
CA ASP A 18 7.02 -7.21 19.77
C ASP A 18 6.53 -7.19 21.22
N LEU A 19 6.22 -6.02 21.76
CA LEU A 19 5.62 -5.88 23.07
C LEU A 19 4.20 -6.49 23.11
N LEU A 20 3.36 -6.17 22.12
CA LEU A 20 1.98 -6.67 22.04
C LEU A 20 1.92 -8.19 21.88
N LYS A 21 2.84 -8.79 21.12
CA LYS A 21 2.96 -10.26 20.95
C LYS A 21 3.23 -11.01 22.27
N ARG A 22 3.71 -10.34 23.33
CA ARG A 22 3.95 -10.97 24.65
C ARG A 22 2.68 -11.13 25.48
N PHE A 23 1.60 -10.43 25.14
CA PHE A 23 0.36 -10.52 25.90
C PHE A 23 -0.54 -11.65 25.33
N PRO A 24 -0.89 -12.68 26.13
CA PRO A 24 -1.62 -13.85 25.63
C PRO A 24 -3.08 -13.55 25.24
N PHE A 25 -3.58 -12.37 25.61
CA PHE A 25 -4.93 -11.89 25.31
C PHE A 25 -4.98 -10.92 24.12
N VAL A 26 -3.82 -10.57 23.54
CA VAL A 26 -3.73 -9.65 22.40
C VAL A 26 -3.57 -10.46 21.12
N ARG A 27 -4.34 -10.10 20.10
CA ARG A 27 -4.14 -10.56 18.72
C ARG A 27 -3.74 -9.34 17.90
N VAL A 28 -2.53 -9.38 17.35
CA VAL A 28 -2.07 -8.37 16.39
C VAL A 28 -2.54 -8.83 15.02
N SER A 29 -3.52 -8.14 14.44
CA SER A 29 -3.85 -8.28 13.03
C SER A 29 -2.79 -7.52 12.23
N GLU A 30 -1.91 -8.26 11.56
CA GLU A 30 -1.05 -7.68 10.51
C GLU A 30 -1.95 -7.47 9.28
N GLU A 31 -2.89 -6.52 9.35
CA GLU A 31 -3.45 -5.89 8.16
C GLU A 31 -2.36 -4.93 7.64
N ILE A 32 -1.27 -5.52 7.14
CA ILE A 32 -0.63 -4.91 5.99
C ILE A 32 -1.72 -5.10 4.93
N GLU A 33 -2.30 -4.02 4.43
CA GLU A 33 -3.09 -4.08 3.19
C GLU A 33 -2.11 -4.52 2.08
N GLU A 34 -1.80 -5.82 2.05
CA GLU A 34 -1.21 -6.44 0.89
C GLU A 34 -2.32 -6.44 -0.14
N ASP A 35 -2.16 -5.62 -1.18
CA ASP A 35 -3.03 -5.64 -2.35
C ASP A 35 -3.28 -7.10 -2.72
N SER A 36 -4.56 -7.48 -2.83
CA SER A 36 -4.91 -8.81 -3.26
C SER A 36 -4.32 -9.08 -4.65
N ASP A 37 -4.04 -10.35 -4.97
CA ASP A 37 -3.59 -10.75 -6.31
C ASP A 37 -4.49 -10.21 -7.43
N GLU A 38 -5.77 -10.00 -7.14
CA GLU A 38 -6.75 -9.41 -8.06
C GLU A 38 -6.53 -7.90 -8.25
N GLU A 39 -6.27 -7.15 -7.17
CA GLU A 39 -5.94 -5.73 -7.21
C GLU A 39 -4.61 -5.48 -7.93
N VAL A 40 -3.59 -6.29 -7.66
CA VAL A 40 -2.30 -6.22 -8.37
C VAL A 40 -2.51 -6.44 -9.87
N ARG A 41 -3.29 -7.45 -10.26
CA ARG A 41 -3.62 -7.72 -11.68
C ARG A 41 -4.44 -6.60 -12.32
N ALA A 42 -5.37 -6.00 -11.57
CA ALA A 42 -6.17 -4.88 -12.04
C ALA A 42 -5.28 -3.65 -12.29
N ASN A 43 -4.38 -3.34 -11.36
CA ASN A 43 -3.41 -2.23 -11.47
C ASN A 43 -2.47 -2.41 -12.66
N ILE A 44 -1.95 -3.64 -12.89
CA ILE A 44 -1.12 -3.93 -14.07
C ILE A 44 -1.91 -3.73 -15.37
N ARG A 45 -3.16 -4.22 -15.44
CA ARG A 45 -4.00 -4.08 -16.63
C ARG A 45 -4.34 -2.61 -16.92
N GLU A 46 -4.58 -1.83 -15.87
CA GLU A 46 -4.77 -0.38 -16.00
C GLU A 46 -3.52 0.29 -16.56
N GLY A 47 -2.33 -0.04 -16.03
CA GLY A 47 -1.07 0.51 -16.53
C GLY A 47 -0.83 0.23 -18.03
N ILE A 48 -1.20 -0.96 -18.52
CA ILE A 48 -1.12 -1.30 -19.95
C ILE A 48 -2.09 -0.43 -20.76
N ARG A 49 -3.36 -0.32 -20.33
CA ARG A 49 -4.36 0.51 -21.01
C ARG A 49 -3.94 1.97 -21.10
N GLN A 50 -3.39 2.52 -20.02
CA GLN A 50 -2.88 3.89 -20.00
C GLN A 50 -1.74 4.09 -20.99
N THR A 51 -0.88 3.08 -21.17
CA THR A 51 0.20 3.12 -22.17
C THR A 51 -0.38 3.14 -23.59
N ASP A 52 -1.37 2.31 -23.89
CA ASP A 52 -2.04 2.29 -25.20
C ASP A 52 -2.68 3.65 -25.52
N LEU A 53 -3.36 4.28 -24.55
CA LEU A 53 -3.99 5.60 -24.72
C LEU A 53 -2.96 6.73 -24.94
N VAL A 54 -1.75 6.58 -24.38
CA VAL A 54 -0.63 7.49 -24.62
C VAL A 54 -0.10 7.31 -26.05
N GLU A 55 0.04 6.07 -26.53
CA GLU A 55 0.48 5.79 -27.91
C GLU A 55 -0.53 6.31 -28.95
N GLU A 56 -1.82 6.23 -28.65
CA GLU A 56 -2.90 6.80 -29.46
C GLU A 56 -2.97 8.34 -29.40
N GLY A 57 -2.17 8.98 -28.54
CA GLY A 57 -2.14 10.43 -28.34
C GLY A 57 -3.38 10.99 -27.61
N SER A 58 -4.20 10.11 -27.03
CA SER A 58 -5.43 10.48 -26.32
C SER A 58 -5.18 10.84 -24.85
N LEU A 59 -3.99 10.53 -24.32
CA LEU A 59 -3.61 10.78 -22.93
C LEU A 59 -2.29 11.57 -22.85
N GLN A 60 -2.26 12.62 -22.03
CA GLN A 60 -1.04 13.40 -21.80
C GLN A 60 -0.17 12.70 -20.76
N THR A 61 1.11 12.49 -21.10
CA THR A 61 2.10 11.93 -20.18
C THR A 61 2.77 13.01 -19.36
N ARG A 62 3.33 12.61 -18.22
CA ARG A 62 4.31 13.42 -17.48
C ARG A 62 5.66 12.70 -17.38
N PRO A 63 6.76 13.44 -17.22
CA PRO A 63 8.07 12.84 -16.99
C PRO A 63 8.07 11.94 -15.76
N ALA A 64 8.69 10.76 -15.85
CA ALA A 64 8.79 9.81 -14.74
C ALA A 64 9.44 10.43 -13.48
N ARG A 65 10.38 11.37 -13.67
CA ARG A 65 11.02 12.09 -12.57
C ARG A 65 10.07 12.98 -11.77
N GLU A 66 9.04 13.54 -12.42
CA GLU A 66 8.04 14.37 -11.74
C GLU A 66 7.04 13.48 -10.99
N PHE A 67 6.62 12.38 -11.62
CA PHE A 67 5.78 11.37 -10.99
C PHE A 67 6.39 10.82 -9.69
N LEU A 68 7.68 10.45 -9.70
CA LEU A 68 8.37 9.87 -8.54
C LEU A 68 8.60 10.85 -7.38
N LYS A 69 8.36 12.15 -7.55
CA LYS A 69 8.44 13.12 -6.44
C LYS A 69 7.14 13.23 -5.64
N GLU A 70 6.04 12.71 -6.17
CA GLU A 70 4.70 12.84 -5.58
C GLU A 70 4.22 11.58 -4.86
N LEU A 71 4.92 10.45 -5.05
CA LEU A 71 4.78 9.21 -4.27
C LEU A 71 5.63 9.28 -3.01
#